data_AF-A0A0P0NGM6-F1
#
_entry.id   AF-A0A0P0NGM6-F1
#
_cell.length_a   1.000
_cell.length_b   1.000
_cell.length_c   1.000
_cell.angle_alpha   90.00
_cell.angle_beta   90.00
_cell.angle_gamma   90.00
#
_symmetry.space_group_name_H-M   'P 1'
#
loop_
_entity.id
_entity.type
_entity.pdbx_description
1 polymer ?
#
loop_
_entity_poly.entity_id
_entity_poly.type
_entity_poly.pdbx_seq_one_letter_code
_entity_poly.pdbx_strand_id
1 'polypeptide(L)'
;MFELIKNKVRIIAATSLLSTYDTEELDAGKRFVAILAGAYIFQKGIRTISKHPIIGIQEAVLGGILLYNGTVGIHKKIVKKPRELSDIRKNQIQGNDPRSAVPAFV
;
A
#
# COMPACT_ATOMS: atom_id res chain seq x y z
N MET A 1 15.10 -7.53 30.49
CA MET A 1 16.09 -6.97 29.52
C MET A 1 15.90 -7.49 28.10
N PHE A 2 15.66 -8.80 27.90
CA PHE A 2 15.50 -9.43 26.57
C PHE A 2 14.29 -8.91 25.77
N GLU A 3 13.17 -8.59 26.42
CA GLU A 3 11.98 -8.04 25.75
C GLU A 3 12.19 -6.63 25.18
N LEU A 4 12.98 -5.79 25.85
CA LEU A 4 13.33 -4.44 25.37
C LEU A 4 14.17 -4.52 24.08
N ILE A 5 15.06 -5.51 23.99
CA ILE A 5 15.89 -5.76 22.80
C ILE A 5 15.00 -6.26 21.65
N LYS A 6 14.10 -7.21 21.93
CA LYS A 6 13.14 -7.73 20.92
C LYS A 6 12.23 -6.63 20.35
N ASN A 7 11.74 -5.74 21.21
CA ASN A 7 10.90 -4.61 20.79
C ASN A 7 11.69 -3.58 19.98
N LYS A 8 12.92 -3.26 20.38
CA LYS A 8 13.79 -2.39 19.58
C LYS A 8 14.13 -3.00 18.22
N VAL A 9 14.43 -4.29 18.14
CA VAL A 9 14.69 -4.97 16.86
C VAL A 9 13.45 -5.01 15.97
N ARG A 10 12.25 -5.22 16.53
CA ARG A 10 10.99 -5.12 15.79
C ARG A 10 10.72 -3.73 15.27
N ILE A 11 10.93 -2.70 16.09
CA ILE A 11 10.74 -1.30 15.70
C ILE A 11 11.74 -0.94 14.62
N ILE A 12 13.01 -1.32 14.78
CA ILE A 12 14.07 -1.05 13.80
C ILE A 12 13.82 -1.81 12.48
N ALA A 13 13.39 -3.07 12.53
CA ALA A 13 13.02 -3.83 11.34
C ALA A 13 11.79 -3.25 10.65
N ALA A 14 10.79 -2.78 11.41
CA ALA A 14 9.63 -2.09 10.88
C ALA A 14 10.02 -0.75 10.26
N THR A 15 10.81 0.08 10.93
CA THR A 15 11.27 1.36 10.39
C THR A 15 12.22 1.19 9.22
N SER A 16 13.07 0.16 9.20
CA SER A 16 13.96 -0.12 8.07
C SER A 16 13.21 -0.68 6.86
N LEU A 17 12.16 -1.47 7.07
CA LEU A 17 11.23 -1.84 6.00
C LEU A 17 10.42 -0.63 5.53
N LEU A 18 9.97 0.26 6.42
CA LEU A 18 9.20 1.45 6.05
C LEU A 18 10.07 2.54 5.38
N SER A 19 11.33 2.69 5.77
CA SER A 19 12.23 3.74 5.27
C SER A 19 12.94 3.40 3.97
N THR A 20 12.76 2.18 3.44
CA THR A 20 13.39 1.72 2.18
C THR A 20 12.53 2.01 0.95
N TYR A 21 11.31 2.54 1.09
CA TYR A 21 10.35 2.64 -0.02
C TYR A 21 9.94 4.07 -0.34
N ASP A 22 10.91 4.86 -0.81
CA ASP A 22 10.64 5.95 -1.75
C ASP A 22 10.35 5.33 -3.12
N THR A 23 9.08 5.29 -3.54
CA THR A 23 8.67 5.30 -4.97
C THR A 23 7.14 5.31 -5.11
N GLU A 24 6.64 6.12 -6.05
CA GLU A 24 5.30 6.72 -6.13
C GLU A 24 4.09 5.79 -6.34
N GLU A 25 4.26 4.48 -6.54
CA GLU A 25 3.14 3.56 -6.70
C GLU A 25 3.43 2.21 -6.03
N LEU A 26 2.70 1.89 -4.95
CA LEU A 26 2.68 0.53 -4.40
C LEU A 26 2.23 -0.45 -5.50
N ASP A 27 3.15 -1.31 -5.95
CA ASP A 27 2.89 -2.41 -6.88
C ASP A 27 1.67 -3.26 -6.42
N ALA A 28 0.84 -3.71 -7.36
CA ALA A 28 -0.46 -4.31 -7.09
C ALA A 28 -0.35 -5.55 -6.17
N GLY A 29 0.71 -6.35 -6.32
CA GLY A 29 1.00 -7.49 -5.46
C GLY A 29 1.28 -7.08 -4.00
N LYS A 30 2.01 -5.97 -3.80
CA LYS A 30 2.31 -5.45 -2.45
C LYS A 30 1.06 -4.95 -1.75
N ARG A 31 0.15 -4.31 -2.49
CA ARG A 31 -1.18 -3.91 -1.95
C ARG A 31 -2.00 -5.10 -1.51
N PHE A 32 -2.03 -6.15 -2.33
CA PHE A 32 -2.78 -7.36 -2.00
C PHE A 32 -2.28 -8.02 -0.71
N VAL A 33 -0.95 -8.16 -0.57
CA VAL A 33 -0.34 -8.70 0.65
C VAL A 33 -0.62 -7.79 1.86
N ALA A 34 -0.51 -6.47 1.70
CA ALA A 34 -0.80 -5.52 2.77
C ALA A 34 -2.27 -5.60 3.24
N ILE A 35 -3.22 -5.76 2.31
CA ILE A 35 -4.64 -5.91 2.65
C ILE A 35 -4.88 -7.22 3.40
N LEU A 36 -4.35 -8.35 2.91
CA LEU A 36 -4.53 -9.65 3.57
C LEU A 36 -3.89 -9.68 4.96
N ALA A 37 -2.64 -9.23 5.06
CA ALA A 37 -1.93 -9.16 6.34
C ALA A 37 -2.61 -8.18 7.30
N GLY A 38 -3.03 -7.02 6.80
CA GLY A 38 -3.78 -6.02 7.55
C GLY A 38 -5.09 -6.57 8.11
N ALA A 39 -5.90 -7.23 7.28
CA ALA A 39 -7.16 -7.84 7.69
C ALA A 39 -6.95 -8.92 8.76
N TYR A 40 -5.96 -9.80 8.59
CA TYR A 40 -5.65 -10.85 9.55
C TYR A 40 -5.21 -10.27 10.91
N ILE A 41 -4.26 -9.32 10.89
CA ILE A 41 -3.73 -8.70 12.12
C ILE A 41 -4.81 -7.87 12.80
N PHE A 42 -5.64 -7.16 12.05
CA PHE A 42 -6.75 -6.37 12.57
C PHE A 42 -7.79 -7.26 13.28
N GLN A 43 -8.20 -8.34 12.62
CA GLN A 43 -9.13 -9.33 13.19
C GLN A 43 -8.55 -9.97 14.46
N LYS A 44 -7.25 -10.31 14.43
CA LYS A 44 -6.55 -10.84 15.59
C LYS A 44 -6.55 -9.83 16.72
N GLY A 45 -6.19 -8.57 16.45
CA GLY A 45 -6.19 -7.49 17.43
C GLY A 45 -7.53 -7.33 18.13
N ILE A 46 -8.64 -7.27 17.38
CA ILE A 46 -10.00 -7.21 17.93
C ILE A 46 -10.29 -8.38 18.88
N ARG A 47 -9.91 -9.61 18.49
CA ARG A 47 -10.08 -10.79 19.35
C ARG A 47 -9.18 -10.74 20.60
N THR A 48 -7.98 -10.19 20.48
CA THR A 48 -7.01 -10.08 21.58
C THR A 48 -7.42 -9.00 22.60
N ILE A 49 -8.16 -7.95 22.20
CA ILE A 49 -8.57 -6.84 23.09
C ILE A 49 -9.27 -7.34 24.35
N SER A 50 -10.12 -8.37 24.24
CA SER A 50 -10.87 -8.91 25.39
C SER A 50 -9.96 -9.50 26.48
N LYS A 51 -8.77 -10.01 26.13
CA LYS A 51 -7.84 -10.66 27.07
C LYS A 51 -6.67 -9.76 27.43
N HIS A 52 -6.13 -9.06 26.43
CA HIS A 52 -4.97 -8.18 26.56
C HIS A 52 -5.28 -6.86 25.84
N PRO A 53 -5.94 -5.90 26.51
CA PRO A 53 -6.48 -4.71 25.85
C PRO A 53 -5.40 -3.85 25.19
N ILE A 54 -4.26 -3.64 25.87
CA ILE A 54 -3.16 -2.82 25.33
C ILE A 54 -2.57 -3.46 24.07
N ILE A 55 -2.29 -4.77 24.11
CA ILE A 55 -1.71 -5.50 22.97
C ILE A 55 -2.72 -5.58 21.83
N GLY A 56 -3.99 -5.86 22.14
CA GLY A 56 -5.05 -5.93 21.14
C GLY A 56 -5.28 -4.59 20.43
N ILE A 57 -5.23 -3.47 21.15
CA ILE A 57 -5.32 -2.12 20.55
C ILE A 57 -4.12 -1.87 19.63
N GLN A 58 -2.89 -2.23 20.04
CA GLN A 58 -1.72 -2.10 19.18
C GLN A 58 -1.83 -2.93 17.89
N GLU A 59 -2.27 -4.20 18.01
CA GLU A 59 -2.50 -5.08 16.86
C GLU A 59 -3.60 -4.52 15.95
N ALA A 60 -4.70 -4.01 16.52
CA ALA A 60 -5.79 -3.40 15.75
C ALA A 60 -5.33 -2.13 15.03
N VAL A 61 -4.58 -1.23 15.68
CA VAL A 61 -4.05 -0.04 15.03
C VAL A 61 -3.09 -0.42 13.90
N LEU A 62 -2.20 -1.40 14.13
CA LEU A 62 -1.23 -1.84 13.13
C LEU A 62 -1.91 -2.49 11.91
N GLY A 63 -2.91 -3.34 12.14
CA GLY A 63 -3.73 -3.92 11.06
C GLY A 63 -4.50 -2.84 10.29
N GLY A 64 -5.03 -1.83 10.99
CA GLY A 64 -5.72 -0.69 10.39
C GLY A 64 -4.82 0.15 9.49
N ILE A 65 -3.59 0.43 9.92
CA ILE A 65 -2.58 1.15 9.12
C ILE A 65 -2.22 0.36 7.86
N LEU A 66 -2.07 -0.97 7.96
CA LEU A 66 -1.80 -1.84 6.81
C LEU A 66 -2.95 -1.83 5.79
N LEU A 67 -4.19 -1.91 6.26
CA LEU A 67 -5.38 -1.81 5.42
C LEU A 67 -5.48 -0.44 4.75
N TYR A 68 -5.25 0.63 5.51
CA TYR A 68 -5.23 1.99 4.99
C TYR A 68 -4.17 2.13 3.88
N ASN A 69 -2.92 1.76 4.13
CA ASN A 69 -1.86 1.83 3.13
C ASN A 69 -2.10 0.92 1.91
N GLY A 70 -2.69 -0.25 2.09
CA GLY A 70 -3.04 -1.15 1.00
C GLY A 70 -4.19 -0.64 0.13
N THR A 71 -5.11 0.15 0.70
CA THR A 71 -6.30 0.67 0.01
C THR A 71 -6.13 2.10 -0.51
N VAL A 72 -5.23 2.88 0.09
CA VAL A 72 -4.87 4.22 -0.39
C VAL A 72 -4.35 4.12 -1.81
N GLY A 73 -4.97 4.88 -2.70
CA GLY A 73 -4.61 4.89 -4.12
C GLY A 73 -5.23 3.76 -4.95
N ILE A 74 -6.18 2.97 -4.43
CA ILE A 74 -7.01 2.08 -5.28
C ILE A 74 -7.86 2.92 -6.25
N HIS A 75 -8.37 4.06 -5.80
CA HIS A 75 -9.12 5.02 -6.60
C HIS A 75 -8.27 5.85 -7.60
N LYS A 76 -6.93 5.83 -7.49
CA LYS A 76 -6.11 6.50 -8.51
C LYS A 76 -6.34 5.72 -9.79
N LYS A 77 -6.96 6.39 -10.78
CA LYS A 77 -7.36 5.80 -12.07
C LYS A 77 -6.25 4.87 -12.51
N ILE A 78 -6.58 3.60 -12.78
CA ILE A 78 -5.67 2.72 -13.50
C ILE A 78 -5.54 3.37 -14.87
N VAL A 79 -4.51 4.18 -15.01
CA VAL A 79 -4.19 4.89 -16.22
C VAL A 79 -3.75 3.80 -17.21
N LYS A 80 -4.70 3.30 -18.00
CA LYS A 80 -4.45 2.25 -18.99
C LYS A 80 -3.44 2.81 -19.97
N LYS A 81 -2.18 2.37 -19.85
CA LYS A 81 -1.15 2.72 -20.82
C LYS A 81 -1.64 2.27 -22.21
N PRO A 82 -1.51 3.12 -23.25
CA PRO A 82 -1.78 2.73 -24.63
C PRO A 82 -0.98 1.46 -24.94
N ARG A 83 -1.67 0.34 -25.20
CA ARG A 83 -1.03 -0.92 -25.62
C ARG A 83 -1.37 -1.27 -27.06
N GLU A 84 -2.51 -0.78 -27.55
CA GLU A 84 -2.94 -0.99 -28.93
C GLU A 84 -2.38 0.11 -29.84
N LEU A 85 -2.04 -0.27 -31.08
CA LEU A 85 -1.55 0.65 -32.11
C LEU A 85 -2.55 1.80 -32.40
N SER A 86 -3.84 1.54 -32.23
CA SER A 86 -4.94 2.51 -32.33
C SER A 86 -4.83 3.61 -31.26
N ASP A 87 -4.60 3.22 -30.00
CA ASP A 87 -4.46 4.16 -28.88
C ASP A 87 -3.20 5.03 -29.02
N ILE A 88 -2.08 4.43 -29.43
CA ILE A 88 -0.81 5.14 -29.68
C ILE A 88 -0.98 6.16 -30.81
N ARG A 89 -1.61 5.75 -31.93
CA ARG A 89 -1.89 6.66 -33.05
C ARG A 89 -2.81 7.81 -32.65
N LYS A 90 -3.84 7.53 -31.85
CA LYS A 90 -4.77 8.55 -31.36
C LYS A 90 -4.02 9.62 -30.55
N ASN A 91 -3.08 9.21 -29.70
CA ASN A 91 -2.25 10.15 -28.94
C ASN A 91 -1.33 10.99 -29.83
N GLN A 92 -0.70 10.35 -30.82
CA GLN A 92 0.13 11.05 -31.80
C GLN A 92 -0.65 12.10 -32.60
N ILE A 93 -1.88 11.79 -33.03
CA ILE A 93 -2.75 12.73 -33.76
C ILE A 93 -3.15 13.92 -32.86
N GLN A 94 -3.31 13.68 -31.57
CA GLN A 94 -3.65 14.71 -30.58
C GLN A 94 -2.45 15.54 -30.10
N GLY A 95 -1.24 15.29 -30.61
CA GLY A 95 -0.03 15.98 -30.17
C GLY A 95 0.44 15.60 -28.75
N ASN A 96 -0.13 14.55 -28.19
CA ASN A 96 0.25 14.02 -26.89
C ASN A 96 1.42 13.04 -27.02
N ASP A 97 2.19 12.85 -25.95
CA ASP A 97 3.22 11.80 -25.91
C ASP A 97 2.57 10.44 -26.25
N PRO A 98 3.09 9.70 -27.25
CA PRO A 98 2.55 8.40 -27.69
C PRO A 98 2.41 7.39 -26.54
N ARG A 99 3.23 7.51 -25.50
CA ARG A 99 3.23 6.64 -24.32
C ARG A 99 2.49 7.23 -23.12
N SER A 100 2.10 8.51 -23.20
CA SER A 100 1.27 9.13 -22.19
C SER A 100 -0.15 8.57 -22.30
N ALA A 101 -0.81 8.45 -21.16
CA ALA A 101 -2.17 7.98 -21.09
C ALA A 101 -3.04 9.20 -20.87
N VAL A 102 -3.60 9.67 -21.98
CA VAL A 102 -4.17 11.00 -22.13
C VAL A 102 -5.70 10.96 -22.02
N PRO A 103 -6.37 12.11 -21.77
CA PRO A 103 -5.96 13.45 -22.16
C PRO A 103 -5.50 14.38 -21.02
N ALA A 104 -4.31 14.95 -21.18
CA ALA A 104 -3.95 16.25 -20.62
C ALA A 104 -4.58 17.29 -21.54
N PHE A 105 -5.85 17.61 -21.30
CA PHE A 105 -6.41 18.86 -21.82
C PHE A 105 -5.89 19.98 -20.92
N VAL A 106 -5.10 20.89 -21.51
CA VAL A 106 -5.05 22.30 -21.08
C VAL A 106 -6.15 23.03 -21.83
#